data_AF-A0A8J3AL17-F1
#
_entry.id   AF-A0A8J3AL17-F1
#
_cell.length_a   1.000
_cell.length_b   1.000
_cell.length_c   1.000
_cell.angle_alpha   90.00
_cell.angle_beta   90.00
_cell.angle_gamma   90.00
#
_symmetry.space_group_name_H-M   'P 1'
#
loop_
_entity.id
_entity.type
_entity.pdbx_description
1 polymer ?
#
loop_
_entity_poly.entity_id
_entity_poly.type
_entity_poly.pdbx_seq_one_letter_code
_entity_poly.pdbx_strand_id
1 'polypeptide(L)'
;MKISFKATILYSLPFILTVIAAFGFDILNSLDLFYGYLLIAIFTFFIPVAVFCSPYALYFFILSKLNKISKMGAVIAFVFTMIGFIGIIVGVEKLYKPIEQKLYFNEQTTIELEKRSLKRFKMDTGLEGEIKNSKPISRKGSWDEGDMSGIEERKYTFIVVTRDSSKQFVKRQYTFTYKYGGWSGV
;
A
#
# COMPACT_ATOMS: atom_id res chain seq x y z
N MET A 1 34.56 -3.97 19.52
CA MET A 1 34.23 -2.58 19.94
C MET A 1 32.79 -2.59 20.49
N LYS A 2 32.57 -2.34 21.78
CA LYS A 2 31.19 -2.29 22.34
C LYS A 2 30.56 -0.95 21.97
N ILE A 3 29.54 -0.97 21.12
CA ILE A 3 28.75 0.22 20.79
C ILE A 3 27.83 0.50 21.98
N SER A 4 27.81 1.74 22.49
CA SER A 4 26.91 2.12 23.57
C SER A 4 25.47 2.25 23.06
N PHE A 5 24.49 1.99 23.91
CA PHE A 5 23.07 2.13 23.55
C PHE A 5 22.73 3.51 22.95
N LYS A 6 23.31 4.59 23.50
CA LYS A 6 23.17 5.96 22.99
C LYS A 6 23.69 6.09 21.56
N ALA A 7 24.84 5.48 21.25
CA ALA A 7 25.38 5.48 19.91
C ALA A 7 24.50 4.68 18.94
N THR A 8 23.96 3.53 19.37
CA THR A 8 23.03 2.74 18.56
C THR A 8 21.80 3.55 18.16
N ILE A 9 21.19 4.29 19.09
CA ILE A 9 20.06 5.19 18.79
C ILE A 9 20.46 6.24 17.76
N LEU A 10 21.61 6.90 17.94
CA LEU A 10 22.06 7.94 17.02
C LEU A 10 22.29 7.39 15.60
N TYR A 11 22.77 6.15 15.47
CA TYR A 11 22.96 5.51 14.17
C TYR A 11 21.65 5.09 13.50
N SER A 12 20.64 4.66 14.28
CA SER A 12 19.37 4.16 13.74
C SER A 12 18.27 5.21 13.59
N LEU A 13 18.41 6.37 14.25
CA LEU A 13 17.38 7.40 14.30
C LEU A 13 16.84 7.82 12.91
N PRO A 14 17.68 8.07 11.90
CA PRO A 14 17.16 8.49 10.59
C PRO A 14 16.29 7.42 9.91
N PHE A 15 16.69 6.15 10.05
CA PHE A 15 15.90 5.02 9.55
C PHE A 15 14.56 4.94 10.28
N ILE A 16 14.57 5.00 11.61
CA ILE A 16 13.35 4.94 12.44
C ILE A 16 12.38 6.06 12.06
N LEU A 17 12.88 7.30 11.94
CA LEU A 17 12.06 8.45 11.54
C LEU A 17 11.46 8.27 10.14
N THR A 18 12.22 7.67 9.22
CA THR A 18 11.73 7.37 7.86
C THR A 18 10.60 6.36 7.89
N VAL A 19 10.72 5.30 8.71
CA VAL A 19 9.65 4.31 8.90
C VAL A 19 8.39 4.99 9.43
N ILE A 20 8.53 5.77 10.51
CA ILE A 20 7.39 6.47 11.13
C ILE A 20 6.72 7.41 10.12
N ALA A 21 7.49 8.18 9.36
CA ALA A 21 6.96 9.08 8.34
C ALA A 21 6.22 8.32 7.23
N ALA A 22 6.79 7.22 6.74
CA ALA A 22 6.18 6.41 5.67
C ALA A 22 4.83 5.80 6.08
N PHE A 23 4.71 5.31 7.32
CA PHE A 23 3.44 4.80 7.83
C PHE A 23 2.45 5.92 8.21
N GLY A 24 2.96 7.07 8.68
CA GLY A 24 2.13 8.23 9.02
C GLY A 24 1.49 8.93 7.81
N PHE A 25 2.17 8.92 6.66
CA PHE A 25 1.68 9.54 5.41
C PHE A 25 0.87 8.56 4.53
N ASP A 26 0.57 7.36 5.03
CA ASP A 26 0.15 6.18 4.28
C ASP A 26 1.29 5.54 3.47
N ILE A 27 1.47 4.25 3.70
CA ILE A 27 2.57 3.49 3.12
C ILE A 27 2.44 3.33 1.60
N LEU A 28 1.22 3.31 1.06
CA LEU A 28 1.02 3.27 -0.39
C LEU A 28 1.33 4.62 -1.04
N ASN A 29 0.93 5.74 -0.42
CA ASN A 29 1.28 7.07 -0.90
C ASN A 29 2.80 7.28 -0.90
N SER A 30 3.47 6.79 0.15
CA SER A 30 4.92 6.85 0.26
C SER A 30 5.62 6.04 -0.85
N LEU A 31 5.07 4.88 -1.18
CA LEU A 31 5.54 4.01 -2.25
C LEU A 31 5.32 4.64 -3.64
N ASP A 32 4.15 5.21 -3.88
CA ASP A 32 3.79 5.91 -5.11
C ASP A 32 4.70 7.13 -5.35
N LEU A 33 4.89 7.95 -4.32
CA LEU A 33 5.86 9.05 -4.34
C LEU A 33 7.28 8.55 -4.65
N PHE A 34 7.73 7.48 -4.00
CA PHE A 34 9.05 6.91 -4.26
C PHE A 34 9.23 6.49 -5.73
N TYR A 35 8.24 5.83 -6.32
CA TYR A 35 8.28 5.46 -7.74
C TYR A 35 8.28 6.68 -8.66
N GLY A 36 7.47 7.70 -8.37
CA GLY A 36 7.51 8.97 -9.12
C GLY A 36 8.88 9.64 -9.06
N TYR A 37 9.50 9.68 -7.88
CA TYR A 37 10.85 10.22 -7.69
C TYR A 37 11.91 9.43 -8.47
N LEU A 38 11.84 8.09 -8.47
CA LEU A 38 12.74 7.25 -9.26
C LEU A 38 12.57 7.47 -10.76
N LEU A 39 11.33 7.58 -11.24
CA LEU A 39 11.03 7.84 -12.65
C LEU A 39 11.68 9.17 -13.09
N ILE A 40 11.43 10.25 -12.35
CA ILE A 40 12.00 11.57 -12.65
C ILE A 40 13.52 11.52 -12.58
N ALA A 41 14.07 10.83 -11.58
CA ALA A 41 15.50 10.71 -11.38
C ALA A 41 16.24 10.11 -12.59
N ILE A 42 15.63 9.18 -13.32
CA ILE A 42 16.20 8.61 -14.55
C ILE A 42 16.39 9.71 -15.62
N PHE A 43 15.46 10.66 -15.72
CA PHE A 43 15.51 11.75 -16.69
C PHE A 43 16.35 12.95 -16.23
N THR A 44 16.63 13.06 -14.94
CA THR A 44 17.33 14.22 -14.35
C THR A 44 18.66 13.83 -13.70
N PHE A 45 19.35 12.81 -14.22
CA PHE A 45 20.67 12.38 -13.72
C PHE A 45 20.73 12.15 -12.19
N PHE A 46 19.70 11.51 -11.63
CA PHE A 46 19.61 11.16 -10.20
C PHE A 46 19.54 12.34 -9.21
N ILE A 47 19.33 13.58 -9.67
CA ILE A 47 19.18 14.75 -8.79
C ILE A 47 18.11 14.54 -7.69
N PRO A 48 16.88 14.06 -7.99
CA PRO A 48 15.86 13.82 -6.97
C PRO A 48 16.28 12.81 -5.91
N VAL A 49 17.02 11.76 -6.30
CA VAL A 49 17.57 10.77 -5.36
C VAL A 49 18.61 11.42 -4.45
N ALA A 50 19.50 12.26 -5.00
CA ALA A 50 20.47 13.00 -4.21
C ALA A 50 19.79 13.96 -3.21
N VAL A 51 18.75 14.67 -3.64
CA VAL A 51 17.93 15.55 -2.78
C VAL A 51 17.26 14.75 -1.66
N PHE A 52 16.64 13.61 -1.98
CA PHE A 52 16.04 12.72 -1.00
C PHE A 52 17.06 12.20 0.02
N CYS A 53 18.27 11.86 -0.41
CA CYS A 53 19.33 11.36 0.46
C CYS A 53 20.01 12.45 1.32
N SER A 54 19.87 13.73 0.93
CA SER A 54 20.59 14.85 1.55
C SER A 54 20.29 15.06 3.03
N PRO A 55 19.06 14.89 3.57
CA PRO A 55 18.80 15.05 5.01
C PRO A 55 19.53 13.98 5.83
N TYR A 56 19.62 12.75 5.32
CA TYR A 56 20.36 11.67 5.97
C TYR A 56 21.87 11.93 5.95
N ALA A 57 22.40 12.34 4.80
CA ALA A 57 23.81 12.68 4.68
C ALA A 57 24.19 13.85 5.61
N LEU A 58 23.35 14.88 5.68
CA LEU A 58 23.53 16.03 6.56
C LEU A 58 23.50 15.63 8.04
N TYR A 59 22.54 14.80 8.45
CA TYR A 59 22.45 14.29 9.81
C TYR A 59 23.74 13.57 10.24
N PHE A 60 24.21 12.61 9.44
CA PHE A 60 25.42 11.86 9.74
C PHE A 60 26.69 12.73 9.69
N PHE A 61 26.72 13.71 8.78
CA PHE A 61 27.79 14.69 8.73
C PHE A 61 27.88 15.53 10.01
N ILE A 62 26.76 16.05 10.50
CA ILE A 62 26.70 16.84 11.74
C ILE A 62 27.17 16.00 12.93
N LEU A 63 26.67 14.76 13.08
CA LEU A 63 27.08 13.90 14.19
C LEU A 63 28.57 13.54 14.14
N SER A 64 29.13 13.35 12.94
CA SER A 64 30.56 13.12 12.79
C SER A 64 31.37 14.36 13.15
N LYS A 65 30.93 15.56 12.76
CA LYS A 65 31.57 16.84 13.12
C LYS A 65 31.52 17.12 14.63
N LEU A 66 30.45 16.72 15.29
CA LEU A 66 30.30 16.84 16.74
C LEU A 66 31.05 15.76 17.54
N ASN A 67 31.86 14.92 16.88
CA ASN A 67 32.57 13.78 17.48
C ASN A 67 31.65 12.82 18.26
N LYS A 68 30.35 12.79 17.94
CA LYS A 68 29.38 11.87 18.56
C LYS A 68 29.47 10.47 17.96
N ILE A 69 29.90 10.38 16.70
CA ILE A 69 30.11 9.14 15.95
C ILE A 69 31.39 9.22 15.12
N SER A 70 31.99 8.08 14.77
CA SER A 70 33.17 8.05 13.91
C SER A 70 32.79 8.32 12.45
N LYS A 71 33.71 8.89 11.65
CA LYS A 71 33.50 9.11 10.21
C LYS A 71 33.13 7.82 9.47
N MET A 72 33.84 6.73 9.76
CA MET A 72 33.56 5.42 9.17
C MET A 72 32.19 4.88 9.61
N GLY A 73 31.84 5.04 10.89
CA GLY A 73 30.52 4.66 11.41
C GLY A 73 29.38 5.45 10.77
N ALA A 74 29.58 6.75 10.52
CA ALA A 74 28.62 7.61 9.84
C ALA A 74 28.33 7.14 8.40
N VAL A 75 29.38 6.81 7.64
CA VAL A 75 29.25 6.27 6.27
C VAL A 75 28.53 4.92 6.27
N ILE A 76 28.93 4.02 7.16
CA ILE A 76 28.29 2.70 7.29
C ILE A 76 26.81 2.85 7.64
N ALA A 77 26.46 3.70 8.61
CA ALA A 77 25.09 3.92 9.03
C ALA A 77 24.23 4.58 7.94
N PHE A 78 24.80 5.49 7.16
CA PHE A 78 24.13 6.04 5.98
C PHE A 78 23.79 4.94 4.96
N VAL A 79 24.75 4.08 4.61
CA VAL A 79 24.53 2.97 3.68
C VAL A 79 23.46 2.00 4.21
N PHE A 80 23.53 1.63 5.49
CA PHE A 80 22.52 0.77 6.11
C PHE A 80 21.14 1.42 6.18
N THR A 81 21.05 2.75 6.35
CA THR A 81 19.78 3.48 6.29
C THR A 81 19.16 3.36 4.89
N MET A 82 19.97 3.47 3.83
CA MET A 82 19.50 3.32 2.45
C MET A 82 19.06 1.88 2.15
N ILE A 83 19.85 0.89 2.55
CA ILE A 83 19.50 -0.53 2.41
C ILE A 83 18.20 -0.84 3.17
N GLY A 84 18.07 -0.34 4.40
CA GLY A 84 16.87 -0.52 5.22
C GLY A 84 15.65 0.09 4.56
N PHE A 85 15.77 1.29 3.99
CA PHE A 85 14.69 1.94 3.27
C PHE A 85 14.24 1.13 2.05
N ILE A 86 15.18 0.67 1.21
CA ILE A 86 14.88 -0.23 0.09
C ILE A 86 14.20 -1.51 0.59
N GLY A 87 14.67 -2.07 1.71
CA GLY A 87 14.06 -3.24 2.34
C GLY A 87 12.59 -3.02 2.72
N ILE A 88 12.23 -1.83 3.24
CA ILE A 88 10.83 -1.47 3.52
C ILE A 88 10.02 -1.43 2.23
N ILE A 89 10.52 -0.74 1.20
CA ILE A 89 9.83 -0.64 -0.09
C ILE A 89 9.53 -2.03 -0.66
N VAL A 90 10.54 -2.90 -0.72
CA VAL A 90 10.37 -4.29 -1.19
C VAL A 90 9.43 -5.10 -0.30
N GLY A 91 9.49 -4.87 1.02
CA GLY A 91 8.60 -5.51 1.97
C GLY A 91 7.13 -5.13 1.73
N VAL A 92 6.85 -3.84 1.58
CA VAL A 92 5.51 -3.32 1.25
C VAL A 92 5.05 -3.88 -0.08
N GLU A 93 5.93 -3.85 -1.09
CA GLU A 93 5.62 -4.35 -2.43
C GLU A 93 5.08 -5.78 -2.43
N LYS A 94 5.73 -6.66 -1.66
CA LYS A 94 5.40 -8.08 -1.58
C LYS A 94 4.28 -8.40 -0.59
N LEU A 95 4.24 -7.71 0.54
CA LEU A 95 3.37 -8.07 1.66
C LEU A 95 2.04 -7.32 1.69
N TYR A 96 1.91 -6.18 0.99
CA TYR A 96 0.70 -5.37 1.05
C TYR A 96 -0.54 -6.14 0.60
N LYS A 97 -0.54 -6.72 -0.61
CA LYS A 97 -1.70 -7.46 -1.16
C LYS A 97 -2.07 -8.66 -0.27
N PRO A 98 -1.14 -9.52 0.18
CA PRO A 98 -1.46 -10.60 1.11
C PRO A 98 -2.07 -10.13 2.44
N ILE A 99 -1.55 -9.05 3.02
CA ILE A 99 -2.08 -8.48 4.27
C ILE A 99 -3.49 -7.93 4.03
N GLU A 100 -3.67 -7.19 2.95
CA GLU A 100 -4.96 -6.62 2.59
C GLU A 100 -6.02 -7.70 2.33
N GLN A 101 -5.64 -8.80 1.68
CA GLN A 101 -6.54 -9.93 1.45
C GLN A 101 -7.05 -10.52 2.76
N LYS A 102 -6.19 -10.67 3.77
CA LYS A 102 -6.61 -11.18 5.09
C LYS A 102 -7.52 -10.21 5.85
N LEU A 103 -7.25 -8.91 5.74
CA LEU A 103 -7.97 -7.89 6.51
C LEU A 103 -9.31 -7.50 5.87
N TYR A 104 -9.36 -7.38 4.55
CA TYR A 104 -10.49 -6.77 3.84
C TYR A 104 -11.19 -7.72 2.85
N PHE A 105 -10.48 -8.71 2.31
CA PHE A 105 -11.03 -9.66 1.34
C PHE A 105 -11.09 -11.09 1.90
N ASN A 106 -11.46 -11.21 3.18
CA ASN A 106 -11.62 -12.50 3.85
C ASN A 106 -13.02 -13.09 3.60
N GLU A 107 -13.14 -14.39 3.85
CA GLU A 107 -14.35 -15.17 3.62
C GLU A 107 -15.59 -14.59 4.34
N GLN A 108 -15.42 -14.12 5.57
CA GLN A 108 -16.51 -13.51 6.34
C GLN A 108 -17.06 -12.26 5.64
N THR A 109 -16.17 -11.38 5.18
CA THR A 109 -16.53 -10.18 4.42
C THR A 109 -17.20 -10.56 3.11
N THR A 110 -16.66 -11.54 2.38
CA THR A 110 -17.25 -12.00 1.11
C THR A 110 -18.67 -12.49 1.31
N ILE A 111 -18.92 -13.38 2.28
CA ILE A 111 -20.25 -13.91 2.59
C ILE A 111 -21.22 -12.79 2.97
N GLU A 112 -20.77 -11.79 3.75
CA GLU A 112 -21.60 -10.66 4.13
C GLU A 112 -22.02 -9.82 2.90
N LEU A 113 -21.07 -9.48 2.02
CA LEU A 113 -21.33 -8.67 0.84
C LEU A 113 -22.14 -9.44 -0.22
N GLU A 114 -21.95 -10.76 -0.33
CA GLU A 114 -22.80 -11.63 -1.17
C GLU A 114 -24.26 -11.60 -0.71
N LYS A 115 -24.51 -11.74 0.59
CA LYS A 115 -25.88 -11.64 1.13
C LYS A 115 -26.50 -10.28 0.85
N ARG A 116 -25.73 -9.19 1.00
CA ARG A 116 -26.19 -7.83 0.70
C ARG A 116 -26.53 -7.66 -0.79
N SER A 117 -25.69 -8.14 -1.70
CA SER A 117 -25.93 -8.06 -3.14
C SER A 117 -27.12 -8.90 -3.61
N LEU A 118 -27.30 -10.11 -3.09
CA LEU A 118 -28.48 -10.94 -3.38
C LEU A 118 -29.77 -10.30 -2.86
N LYS A 119 -29.75 -9.75 -1.64
CA LYS A 119 -30.89 -9.01 -1.08
C LYS A 119 -31.25 -7.81 -1.97
N ARG A 120 -30.24 -7.08 -2.46
CA ARG A 120 -30.44 -5.93 -3.36
C ARG A 120 -31.00 -6.36 -4.70
N PHE A 121 -30.49 -7.44 -5.29
CA PHE A 121 -31.02 -8.02 -6.53
C PHE A 121 -32.50 -8.34 -6.44
N LYS A 122 -32.92 -8.98 -5.34
CA LYS A 122 -34.33 -9.30 -5.11
C LYS A 122 -35.19 -8.04 -4.97
N MET A 123 -34.68 -6.99 -4.32
CA MET A 123 -35.39 -5.70 -4.22
C MET A 123 -35.51 -5.00 -5.58
N ASP A 124 -34.45 -5.02 -6.39
CA ASP A 124 -34.41 -4.31 -7.67
C ASP A 124 -35.20 -5.03 -8.78
N THR A 125 -35.29 -6.36 -8.73
CA THR A 125 -35.86 -7.18 -9.82
C THR A 125 -37.09 -8.00 -9.43
N GLY A 126 -37.34 -8.18 -8.13
CA GLY A 126 -38.36 -9.10 -7.63
C GLY A 126 -38.01 -10.59 -7.80
N LEU A 127 -36.83 -10.92 -8.34
CA LEU A 127 -36.40 -12.29 -8.64
C LEU A 127 -35.31 -12.76 -7.68
N GLU A 128 -35.22 -14.08 -7.49
CA GLU A 128 -34.11 -14.69 -6.76
C GLU A 128 -32.85 -14.72 -7.64
N GLY A 129 -31.73 -14.29 -7.06
CA GLY A 129 -30.44 -14.23 -7.73
C GLY A 129 -29.47 -15.32 -7.28
N GLU A 130 -28.38 -15.46 -8.03
CA GLU A 130 -27.19 -16.22 -7.69
C GLU A 130 -25.93 -15.43 -8.08
N ILE A 131 -24.86 -15.59 -7.29
CA ILE A 131 -23.59 -14.94 -7.54
C ILE A 131 -22.85 -15.73 -8.62
N LYS A 132 -22.64 -15.12 -9.78
CA LYS A 132 -21.88 -15.73 -10.88
C LYS A 132 -20.38 -15.48 -10.75
N ASN A 133 -20.01 -14.30 -10.27
CA ASN A 133 -18.61 -13.92 -10.11
C ASN A 133 -18.46 -12.86 -9.01
N SER A 134 -17.30 -12.86 -8.37
CA SER A 134 -16.90 -11.86 -7.40
C SER A 134 -15.48 -11.38 -7.72
N LYS A 135 -15.28 -10.06 -7.76
CA LYS A 135 -14.00 -9.43 -8.13
C LYS A 135 -13.58 -8.45 -7.04
N PRO A 136 -12.60 -8.81 -6.18
CA PRO A 136 -11.96 -7.86 -5.29
C PRO A 136 -10.97 -6.98 -6.07
N ILE A 137 -10.87 -5.72 -5.70
CA ILE A 137 -9.92 -4.74 -6.24
C ILE A 137 -9.15 -4.15 -5.05
N SER A 138 -7.83 -4.38 -5.08
CA SER A 138 -6.88 -3.94 -4.06
C SER A 138 -6.74 -2.42 -4.04
N ARG A 139 -6.40 -1.84 -2.89
CA ARG A 139 -5.99 -0.43 -2.82
C ARG A 139 -4.66 -0.19 -3.53
N LYS A 140 -3.80 -1.21 -3.57
CA LYS A 140 -2.57 -1.18 -4.38
C LYS A 140 -2.98 -1.49 -5.81
N GLY A 141 -3.05 -0.43 -6.63
CA GLY A 141 -3.39 -0.54 -8.04
C GLY A 141 -2.38 -1.36 -8.81
N SER A 142 -2.70 -1.64 -10.07
CA SER A 142 -1.77 -2.24 -11.01
C SER A 142 -1.02 -1.13 -11.73
N TRP A 143 0.31 -1.10 -11.67
CA TRP A 143 1.10 -0.32 -12.61
C TRP A 143 1.16 -1.04 -13.97
N ASP A 144 0.02 -1.52 -14.47
CA ASP A 144 -0.10 -2.17 -15.77
C ASP A 144 -0.47 -1.18 -16.87
N GLU A 145 -0.27 -1.58 -18.13
CA GLU A 145 -0.44 -0.71 -19.31
C GLU A 145 -1.86 -0.17 -19.49
N GLY A 146 -2.85 -0.74 -18.78
CA GLY A 146 -4.28 -0.42 -18.93
C GLY A 146 -4.84 0.55 -17.90
N ASP A 147 -4.28 0.62 -16.70
CA ASP A 147 -4.76 1.49 -15.62
C ASP A 147 -3.56 1.99 -14.79
N MET A 148 -2.91 3.08 -15.22
CA MET A 148 -1.75 3.63 -14.52
C MET A 148 -2.14 4.39 -13.23
N SER A 149 -2.80 3.70 -12.30
CA SER A 149 -3.10 4.24 -10.97
C SER A 149 -2.29 3.47 -9.92
N GLY A 150 -1.32 4.15 -9.29
CA GLY A 150 -0.51 3.55 -8.23
C GLY A 150 -1.32 3.19 -6.99
N ILE A 151 -2.46 3.87 -6.78
CA ILE A 151 -3.35 3.72 -5.63
C ILE A 151 -4.80 3.85 -6.08
N GLU A 152 -5.63 2.92 -5.65
CA GLU A 152 -7.07 2.88 -5.93
C GLU A 152 -7.89 2.82 -4.64
N GLU A 153 -9.23 2.86 -4.75
CA GLU A 153 -10.10 2.53 -3.63
C GLU A 153 -10.32 1.02 -3.56
N ARG A 154 -10.35 0.46 -2.35
CA ARG A 154 -10.70 -0.96 -2.16
C ARG A 154 -12.14 -1.18 -2.57
N LYS A 155 -12.33 -2.06 -3.56
CA LYS A 155 -13.67 -2.41 -4.05
C LYS A 155 -13.89 -3.91 -4.03
N TYR A 156 -15.15 -4.29 -3.87
CA TYR A 156 -15.61 -5.66 -4.03
C TYR A 156 -16.84 -5.63 -4.93
N THR A 157 -16.71 -6.22 -6.12
CA THR A 157 -17.79 -6.25 -7.11
C THR A 157 -18.39 -7.64 -7.21
N PHE A 158 -19.70 -7.75 -7.15
CA PHE A 158 -20.46 -8.98 -7.34
C PHE A 158 -21.30 -8.89 -8.61
N ILE A 159 -21.23 -9.93 -9.43
CA ILE A 159 -22.09 -10.10 -10.60
C ILE A 159 -23.17 -11.10 -10.22
N VAL A 160 -24.40 -10.61 -10.08
CA VAL A 160 -25.58 -11.40 -9.76
C VAL A 160 -26.36 -11.67 -11.04
N VAL A 161 -26.77 -12.93 -11.23
CA VAL A 161 -27.70 -13.32 -12.31
C VAL A 161 -28.95 -13.96 -11.70
N THR A 162 -30.05 -13.97 -12.43
CA THR A 162 -31.26 -14.72 -12.07
C THR A 162 -30.95 -16.20 -11.92
N ARG A 163 -31.38 -16.81 -10.80
CA ARG A 163 -31.20 -18.24 -10.54
C ARG A 163 -31.97 -19.12 -11.52
N ASP A 164 -33.19 -18.72 -11.86
CA ASP A 164 -34.05 -19.43 -12.80
C ASP A 164 -34.15 -18.65 -14.12
N SER A 165 -33.24 -18.97 -15.04
CA SER A 165 -33.15 -18.31 -16.36
C SER A 165 -34.31 -18.65 -17.29
N SER A 166 -35.15 -19.64 -16.95
CA SER A 166 -36.31 -20.05 -17.76
C SER A 166 -37.44 -19.02 -17.77
N LYS A 167 -37.52 -18.18 -16.73
CA LYS A 167 -38.53 -17.12 -16.60
C LYS A 167 -38.07 -15.80 -17.20
N GLN A 168 -36.88 -15.37 -16.85
CA GLN A 168 -36.28 -14.13 -17.33
C GLN A 168 -34.79 -14.10 -16.95
N PHE A 169 -33.90 -13.81 -17.90
CA PHE A 169 -32.48 -13.62 -17.60
C PHE A 169 -32.19 -12.16 -17.27
N VAL A 170 -31.79 -11.88 -16.04
CA VAL A 170 -31.34 -10.54 -15.62
C VAL A 170 -29.96 -10.65 -15.00
N LYS A 171 -29.05 -9.78 -15.43
CA LYS A 171 -27.69 -9.64 -14.89
C LYS A 171 -27.54 -8.25 -14.27
N ARG A 172 -27.09 -8.19 -13.02
CA ARG A 172 -26.76 -6.94 -12.33
C ARG A 172 -25.37 -7.02 -11.71
N GLN A 173 -24.76 -5.86 -11.58
CA GLN A 173 -23.47 -5.70 -10.93
C GLN A 173 -23.67 -4.80 -9.72
N TYR A 174 -23.14 -5.23 -8.58
CA TYR A 174 -23.18 -4.52 -7.32
C TYR A 174 -21.76 -4.30 -6.83
N THR A 175 -21.39 -3.06 -6.55
CA THR A 175 -20.02 -2.70 -6.19
C THR A 175 -19.99 -2.05 -4.81
N PHE A 176 -19.28 -2.69 -3.89
CA PHE A 176 -19.01 -2.20 -2.55
C PHE A 176 -17.62 -1.58 -2.49
N THR A 177 -17.51 -0.44 -1.84
CA THR A 177 -16.27 0.30 -1.62
C THR A 177 -16.03 0.42 -0.13
N TYR A 178 -14.80 0.13 0.32
CA TYR A 178 -14.44 0.25 1.73
C TYR A 178 -13.96 1.67 2.06
N LYS A 179 -14.74 2.40 2.86
CA LYS A 179 -14.43 3.75 3.34
C LYS A 179 -14.83 3.91 4.81
N TYR A 180 -14.09 4.73 5.56
CA TYR A 180 -14.42 5.08 6.95
C TYR A 180 -14.66 3.88 7.89
N GLY A 181 -13.93 2.78 7.70
CA GLY A 181 -14.02 1.60 8.55
C GLY A 181 -15.07 0.57 8.14
N GLY A 182 -15.81 0.78 7.03
CA GLY A 182 -16.86 -0.14 6.60
C GLY A 182 -17.03 -0.24 5.08
N TRP A 183 -17.73 -1.29 4.66
CA TRP A 183 -18.14 -1.49 3.27
C TRP A 183 -19.46 -0.77 2.98
N SER A 184 -19.43 0.10 1.98
CA SER A 184 -20.58 0.89 1.51
C SER A 184 -20.69 0.77 -0.01
N GLY A 185 -21.89 0.69 -0.55
CA GLY A 185 -22.06 0.56 -2.00
C GLY A 185 -23.47 0.17 -2.39
N VAL A 186 -23.70 0.17 -3.70
CA VAL A 186 -24.96 -0.24 -4.33
C VAL A 186 -24.67 -1.46 -5.16
#